data_AF-A0ABD5SS35-F1
#
_entry.id   AF-A0ABD5SS35-F1
#
_cell.length_a   1.000
_cell.length_b   1.000
_cell.length_c   1.000
_cell.angle_alpha   90.00
_cell.angle_beta   90.00
_cell.angle_gamma   90.00
#
_symmetry.space_group_name_H-M   'P 1'
#
loop_
_entity.id
_entity.type
_entity.pdbx_description
1 polymer ?
#
loop_
_entity_poly.entity_id
_entity_poly.type
_entity_poly.pdbx_seq_one_letter_code
_entity_poly.pdbx_strand_id
1 'polypeptide(L)'
;MERMRDEDEESEEYDTDPEVEVEYETARIFVNEISSNYYSMKDKRGELRDENRVVSWEDTEWQEKGGGQVWNKDVFGSTRGGEHVFDKTDSLQVHILELAPEGESQMHVHQNEALMYILNGTGYEIHDGKRYAWEPGDLALIHGGCAHKHFSADPDNPARVLIIKAKPMYLFLHLIDQEYITPYPDEPIDGWEDYEPDEFGTATEIDLEPAHRKALEKVADLAPEVDHDHPHSHHHEYSHDHSHEGGEH
;
A
#
# COMPACT_ATOMS: atom_id res chain seq x y z
N MET A 1 14.10 5.26 46.50
CA MET A 1 12.74 5.69 46.88
C MET A 1 12.26 6.61 45.76
N GLU A 2 12.08 6.04 44.58
CA GLU A 2 10.80 5.53 44.06
C GLU A 2 9.91 6.71 43.65
N ARG A 3 9.98 7.04 42.36
CA ARG A 3 9.10 8.01 41.70
C ARG A 3 7.86 7.24 41.33
N MET A 4 6.72 7.65 41.89
CA MET A 4 5.40 7.17 41.53
C MET A 4 5.21 7.33 40.02
N ARG A 5 4.85 6.24 39.36
CA ARG A 5 4.40 6.20 37.97
C ARG A 5 2.88 6.30 38.07
N ASP A 6 2.32 7.43 37.66
CA ASP A 6 0.89 7.56 37.50
C ASP A 6 0.46 6.62 36.38
N GLU A 7 -0.46 5.73 36.74
CA GLU A 7 -1.23 4.86 35.86
C GLU A 7 -2.27 5.72 35.11
N ASP A 8 -2.65 5.25 33.92
CA ASP A 8 -3.77 5.68 33.05
C ASP A 8 -3.34 6.24 31.68
N GLU A 9 -2.76 5.38 30.86
CA GLU A 9 -3.00 5.40 29.41
C GLU A 9 -3.59 4.04 29.04
N GLU A 10 -4.89 4.03 28.77
CA GLU A 10 -5.65 2.91 28.23
C GLU A 10 -5.09 2.65 26.82
N SER A 11 -4.18 1.69 26.68
CA SER A 11 -3.83 1.16 25.37
C SER A 11 -5.03 0.39 24.84
N GLU A 12 -5.68 0.90 23.79
CA GLU A 12 -6.67 0.12 23.04
C GLU A 12 -5.94 -1.10 22.46
N GLU A 13 -6.07 -2.24 23.15
CA GLU A 13 -5.61 -3.54 22.68
C GLU A 13 -6.51 -3.93 21.50
N TYR A 14 -6.02 -3.72 20.28
CA TYR A 14 -6.68 -4.24 19.10
C TYR A 14 -6.65 -5.77 19.17
N ASP A 15 -7.83 -6.36 19.29
CA ASP A 15 -8.05 -7.79 19.18
C ASP A 15 -7.56 -8.25 17.79
N THR A 16 -6.42 -8.94 17.78
CA THR A 16 -5.75 -9.40 16.55
C THR A 16 -6.08 -10.86 16.25
N ASP A 17 -7.13 -11.42 16.86
CA ASP A 17 -7.58 -12.77 16.55
C ASP A 17 -8.70 -12.70 15.50
N PRO A 18 -8.41 -12.87 14.19
CA PRO A 18 -9.46 -12.96 13.20
C PRO A 18 -10.18 -14.29 13.43
N GLU A 19 -11.32 -14.27 14.13
CA GLU A 19 -12.29 -15.37 14.10
C GLU A 19 -12.80 -15.54 12.67
N VAL A 20 -12.04 -16.27 11.84
CA VAL A 20 -12.52 -16.75 10.54
C VAL A 20 -12.68 -18.26 10.63
N GLU A 21 -13.87 -18.71 11.03
CA GLU A 21 -14.25 -20.11 10.89
C GLU A 21 -15.55 -20.23 10.08
N VAL A 22 -15.40 -20.19 8.75
CA VAL A 22 -16.44 -20.68 7.84
C VAL A 22 -15.95 -21.98 7.22
N GLU A 23 -16.44 -23.12 7.72
CA GLU A 23 -16.27 -24.42 7.07
C GLU A 23 -17.24 -24.54 5.87
N TYR A 24 -16.70 -24.76 4.68
CA TYR A 24 -17.50 -24.94 3.46
C TYR A 24 -17.72 -26.42 3.16
N GLU A 25 -18.97 -26.81 2.89
CA GLU A 25 -19.35 -28.19 2.51
C GLU A 25 -18.76 -28.62 1.15
N THR A 26 -18.32 -27.67 0.31
CA THR A 26 -17.68 -27.91 -0.99
C THR A 26 -16.34 -27.19 -1.03
N ALA A 27 -15.32 -27.85 -1.57
CA ALA A 27 -14.00 -27.24 -1.74
C ALA A 27 -14.12 -25.94 -2.55
N ARG A 28 -13.70 -24.83 -1.94
CA ARG A 28 -13.59 -23.55 -2.63
C ARG A 28 -12.46 -23.68 -3.66
N ILE A 29 -12.79 -23.53 -4.94
CA ILE A 29 -11.81 -23.54 -6.02
C ILE A 29 -11.21 -22.14 -6.12
N PHE A 30 -9.93 -22.02 -5.78
CA PHE A 30 -9.20 -20.75 -5.81
C PHE A 30 -8.68 -20.42 -7.22
N VAL A 31 -8.24 -21.43 -7.96
CA VAL A 31 -7.69 -21.25 -9.31
C VAL A 31 -8.50 -22.08 -10.30
N ASN A 32 -9.14 -21.40 -11.25
CA ASN A 32 -9.87 -22.03 -12.35
C ASN A 32 -8.92 -22.47 -13.47
N GLU A 33 -9.42 -23.34 -14.35
CA GLU A 33 -8.68 -23.74 -15.55
C GLU A 33 -8.35 -22.51 -16.41
N ILE A 34 -7.06 -22.29 -16.67
CA ILE A 34 -6.59 -21.34 -17.67
C ILE A 34 -6.38 -22.14 -18.94
N SER A 35 -7.42 -22.20 -19.78
CA SER A 35 -7.36 -22.89 -21.07
C SER A 35 -7.51 -21.91 -22.21
N SER A 36 -6.80 -22.21 -23.29
CA SER A 36 -7.03 -21.60 -24.58
C SER A 36 -7.03 -22.69 -25.63
N ASN A 37 -8.04 -22.68 -26.50
CA ASN A 37 -8.06 -23.53 -27.70
C ASN A 37 -7.03 -23.06 -28.75
N TYR A 38 -6.38 -21.91 -28.52
CA TYR A 38 -5.37 -21.34 -29.40
C TYR A 38 -4.37 -20.47 -28.61
N TYR A 39 -3.13 -20.93 -28.49
CA TYR A 39 -2.03 -20.15 -27.88
C TYR A 39 -0.94 -19.93 -28.91
N SER A 40 -1.04 -18.82 -29.63
CA SER A 40 -0.04 -18.41 -30.61
C SER A 40 0.81 -17.31 -30.03
N MET A 41 2.02 -17.68 -29.60
CA MET A 41 3.05 -16.71 -29.24
C MET A 41 3.34 -15.73 -30.36
N LYS A 42 3.04 -16.08 -31.62
CA LYS A 42 3.24 -15.18 -32.77
C LYS A 42 2.20 -14.06 -32.80
N ASP A 43 0.93 -14.38 -32.55
CA ASP A 43 -0.16 -13.40 -32.63
C ASP A 43 -0.11 -12.47 -31.41
N LYS A 44 0.05 -13.01 -30.20
CA LYS A 44 0.25 -12.19 -28.99
C LYS A 44 1.51 -11.34 -29.06
N ARG A 45 2.62 -11.84 -29.64
CA ARG A 45 3.80 -11.01 -29.89
C ARG A 45 3.57 -9.95 -30.96
N GLY A 46 2.67 -10.17 -31.91
CA GLY A 46 2.25 -9.16 -32.90
C GLY A 46 1.55 -8.01 -32.19
N GLU A 47 0.49 -8.33 -31.43
CA GLU A 47 -0.27 -7.37 -30.64
C GLU A 47 0.64 -6.52 -29.72
N LEU A 48 1.47 -7.16 -28.88
CA LEU A 48 2.39 -6.48 -27.97
C LEU A 48 3.49 -5.65 -28.67
N ARG A 49 3.72 -5.85 -29.96
CA ARG A 49 4.67 -5.05 -30.76
C ARG A 49 4.00 -3.82 -31.35
N ASP A 50 2.71 -3.92 -31.66
CA ASP A 50 1.92 -2.83 -32.22
C ASP A 50 1.39 -1.88 -31.14
N GLU A 51 1.33 -2.34 -29.88
CA GLU A 51 0.99 -1.51 -28.73
C GLU A 51 1.99 -0.37 -28.48
N ASN A 52 1.44 0.83 -28.19
CA ASN A 52 2.24 1.96 -27.74
C ASN A 52 2.79 1.69 -26.32
N ARG A 53 4.11 1.68 -26.19
CA ARG A 53 4.83 1.36 -24.95
C ARG A 53 5.12 2.58 -24.09
N VAL A 54 4.76 3.77 -24.58
CA VAL A 54 4.91 5.03 -23.86
C VAL A 54 3.52 5.50 -23.48
N VAL A 55 3.29 5.68 -22.18
CA VAL A 55 2.08 6.33 -21.66
C VAL A 55 2.43 7.79 -21.46
N SER A 56 1.78 8.69 -22.21
CA SER A 56 1.94 10.12 -21.98
C SER A 56 1.21 10.51 -20.69
N TRP A 57 1.76 11.49 -19.97
CA TRP A 57 1.06 12.08 -18.83
C TRP A 57 -0.31 12.63 -19.23
N GLU A 58 -0.39 13.26 -20.40
CA GLU A 58 -1.60 13.87 -20.94
C GLU A 58 -2.68 12.84 -21.28
N ASP A 59 -2.30 11.57 -21.48
CA ASP A 59 -3.24 10.48 -21.81
C ASP A 59 -3.90 9.86 -20.57
N THR A 60 -3.59 10.37 -19.38
CA THR A 60 -4.11 9.84 -18.11
C THR A 60 -4.81 10.96 -17.35
N GLU A 61 -5.79 10.63 -16.53
CA GLU A 61 -6.62 11.62 -15.84
C GLU A 61 -6.47 11.50 -14.33
N TRP A 62 -6.43 12.64 -13.64
CA TRP A 62 -6.53 12.68 -12.19
C TRP A 62 -7.94 12.25 -11.76
N GLN A 63 -8.00 11.47 -10.70
CA GLN A 63 -9.22 11.03 -10.05
C GLN A 63 -9.14 11.45 -8.58
N GLU A 64 -9.97 12.38 -8.17
CA GLU A 64 -10.16 12.73 -6.77
C GLU A 64 -10.74 11.50 -6.02
N LYS A 65 -10.20 11.21 -4.82
CA LYS A 65 -10.53 10.02 -4.04
C LYS A 65 -11.00 10.32 -2.62
N GLY A 66 -10.69 11.47 -2.06
CA GLY A 66 -10.86 11.74 -0.64
C GLY A 66 -10.86 13.21 -0.31
N GLY A 67 -12.06 13.82 -0.32
CA GLY A 67 -12.32 15.13 0.27
C GLY A 67 -11.50 16.30 -0.27
N GLY A 68 -10.82 16.18 -1.41
CA GLY A 68 -9.82 17.19 -1.80
C GLY A 68 -8.49 17.08 -1.04
N GLN A 69 -8.13 15.88 -0.59
CA GLN A 69 -6.83 15.56 0.00
C GLN A 69 -6.05 14.51 -0.80
N VAL A 70 -6.73 13.68 -1.59
CA VAL A 70 -6.12 12.53 -2.29
C VAL A 70 -6.55 12.46 -3.74
N TRP A 71 -5.56 12.33 -4.64
CA TRP A 71 -5.79 12.08 -6.05
C TRP A 71 -4.96 10.90 -6.54
N ASN A 72 -5.58 10.08 -7.39
CA ASN A 72 -4.90 9.01 -8.09
C ASN A 72 -4.91 9.25 -9.60
N LYS A 73 -3.85 8.80 -10.25
CA LYS A 73 -3.72 8.79 -11.71
C LYS A 73 -3.18 7.44 -12.14
N ASP A 74 -4.05 6.63 -12.73
CA ASP A 74 -3.69 5.30 -13.20
C ASP A 74 -2.79 5.40 -14.44
N VAL A 75 -1.60 4.80 -14.40
CA VAL A 75 -0.66 4.80 -15.53
C VAL A 75 -0.85 3.54 -16.38
N PHE A 76 -0.95 2.36 -15.73
CA PHE A 76 -1.35 1.10 -16.36
C PHE A 76 -1.85 0.08 -15.35
N GLY A 77 -2.78 -0.77 -15.80
CA GLY A 77 -3.48 -1.74 -14.97
C GLY A 77 -4.44 -1.05 -13.99
N SER A 78 -5.65 -0.72 -14.43
CA SER A 78 -6.68 -0.13 -13.57
C SER A 78 -7.87 -1.06 -13.39
N THR A 79 -8.54 -0.88 -12.25
CA THR A 79 -9.91 -1.37 -12.06
C THR A 79 -10.83 -0.26 -12.56
N ARG A 80 -11.15 -0.26 -13.86
CA ARG A 80 -12.04 0.77 -14.42
C ARG A 80 -13.48 0.31 -14.27
N GLY A 81 -14.26 1.00 -13.43
CA GLY A 81 -15.69 0.71 -13.27
C GLY A 81 -16.01 -0.66 -12.66
N GLY A 82 -15.11 -1.22 -11.84
CA GLY A 82 -15.27 -2.55 -11.23
C GLY A 82 -14.77 -3.72 -12.10
N GLU A 83 -14.31 -3.45 -13.33
CA GLU A 83 -13.62 -4.44 -14.16
C GLU A 83 -12.10 -4.25 -14.04
N HIS A 84 -11.38 -5.32 -13.71
CA HIS A 84 -9.91 -5.33 -13.77
C HIS A 84 -9.46 -5.30 -15.24
N VAL A 85 -9.07 -4.13 -15.72
CA VAL A 85 -8.53 -3.94 -17.07
C VAL A 85 -7.02 -3.85 -16.95
N PHE A 86 -6.36 -5.00 -17.13
CA PHE A 86 -4.91 -5.07 -17.30
C PHE A 86 -4.61 -4.85 -18.79
N ASP A 87 -4.29 -3.61 -19.15
CA ASP A 87 -4.22 -3.17 -20.55
C ASP A 87 -2.81 -3.25 -21.15
N LYS A 88 -1.76 -3.07 -20.33
CA LYS A 88 -0.36 -3.00 -20.82
C LYS A 88 0.62 -3.93 -20.12
N THR A 89 0.28 -4.43 -18.93
CA THR A 89 1.13 -5.39 -18.22
C THR A 89 0.28 -6.46 -17.54
N ASP A 90 0.77 -7.70 -17.55
CA ASP A 90 0.08 -8.85 -16.98
C ASP A 90 0.35 -9.05 -15.48
N SER A 91 1.32 -8.32 -14.91
CA SER A 91 1.84 -8.60 -13.55
C SER A 91 1.96 -7.38 -12.65
N LEU A 92 2.05 -6.17 -13.23
CA LEU A 92 2.24 -4.93 -12.49
C LEU A 92 1.08 -3.96 -12.74
N GLN A 93 0.63 -3.34 -11.67
CA GLN A 93 -0.19 -2.15 -11.68
C GLN A 93 0.68 -0.98 -11.26
N VAL A 94 0.55 0.14 -11.96
CA VAL A 94 1.26 1.37 -11.62
C VAL A 94 0.30 2.55 -11.65
N HIS A 95 0.30 3.32 -10.58
CA HIS A 95 -0.42 4.59 -10.48
C HIS A 95 0.44 5.61 -9.76
N ILE A 96 0.07 6.87 -9.96
CA ILE A 96 0.58 7.99 -9.19
C ILE A 96 -0.48 8.36 -8.16
N LEU A 97 -0.03 8.64 -6.94
CA LEU A 97 -0.85 9.20 -5.88
C LEU A 97 -0.28 10.57 -5.52
N GLU A 98 -1.17 11.53 -5.34
CA GLU A 98 -0.85 12.85 -4.81
C GLU A 98 -1.69 13.10 -3.56
N LEU A 99 -1.00 13.52 -2.50
CA LEU A 99 -1.63 14.05 -1.29
C LEU A 99 -1.50 15.57 -1.31
N ALA A 100 -2.58 16.25 -0.97
CA ALA A 100 -2.54 17.68 -0.64
C ALA A 100 -1.47 17.95 0.44
N PRO A 101 -1.00 19.19 0.57
CA PRO A 101 -0.21 19.60 1.73
C PRO A 101 -0.95 19.22 3.02
N GLU A 102 -0.24 18.58 3.96
CA GLU A 102 -0.80 17.99 5.20
C GLU A 102 -1.96 16.98 5.01
N GLY A 103 -2.23 16.53 3.78
CA GLY A 103 -3.30 15.58 3.47
C GLY A 103 -2.99 14.14 3.88
N GLU A 104 -4.05 13.36 4.09
CA GLU A 104 -3.95 11.94 4.45
C GLU A 104 -4.83 11.02 3.60
N SER A 105 -4.42 9.76 3.44
CA SER A 105 -5.22 8.75 2.74
C SER A 105 -6.21 8.03 3.67
N GLN A 106 -6.98 7.10 3.12
CA GLN A 106 -7.65 6.06 3.91
C GLN A 106 -6.65 5.12 4.62
N MET A 107 -7.05 4.47 5.71
CA MET A 107 -6.34 3.34 6.32
C MET A 107 -6.89 2.04 5.76
N HIS A 108 -6.04 1.16 5.25
CA HIS A 108 -6.50 -0.08 4.62
C HIS A 108 -5.45 -1.18 4.69
N VAL A 109 -5.92 -2.41 4.51
CA VAL A 109 -5.08 -3.60 4.42
C VAL A 109 -5.40 -4.37 3.15
N HIS A 110 -4.38 -4.90 2.49
CA HIS A 110 -4.55 -5.75 1.31
C HIS A 110 -3.42 -6.77 1.20
N GLN A 111 -3.71 -7.94 0.63
CA GLN A 111 -2.73 -9.02 0.48
C GLN A 111 -1.58 -8.70 -0.48
N ASN A 112 -1.80 -7.83 -1.47
CA ASN A 112 -0.76 -7.47 -2.42
C ASN A 112 0.30 -6.56 -1.80
N GLU A 113 1.57 -6.79 -2.12
CA GLU A 113 2.63 -5.83 -1.81
C GLU A 113 2.47 -4.55 -2.64
N ALA A 114 2.99 -3.45 -2.09
CA ALA A 114 3.09 -2.17 -2.78
C ALA A 114 4.42 -1.49 -2.50
N LEU A 115 5.03 -0.94 -3.55
CA LEU A 115 6.23 -0.13 -3.48
C LEU A 115 5.84 1.32 -3.78
N MET A 116 6.19 2.24 -2.89
CA MET A 116 5.89 3.66 -3.01
C MET A 116 7.20 4.44 -3.13
N TYR A 117 7.53 4.86 -4.35
CA TYR A 117 8.72 5.66 -4.62
C TYR A 117 8.37 7.14 -4.57
N ILE A 118 9.06 7.90 -3.70
CA ILE A 118 8.72 9.29 -3.43
C ILE A 118 9.31 10.18 -4.52
N LEU A 119 8.44 10.89 -5.24
CA LEU A 119 8.83 11.80 -6.32
C LEU A 119 9.01 13.23 -5.81
N ASN A 120 8.12 13.70 -4.93
CA ASN A 120 8.14 15.04 -4.36
C ASN A 120 7.46 15.09 -2.97
N GLY A 121 7.77 16.13 -2.19
CA GLY A 121 7.21 16.38 -0.87
C GLY A 121 7.82 15.51 0.22
N THR A 122 7.43 15.78 1.47
CA THR A 122 7.87 14.99 2.63
C THR A 122 6.65 14.49 3.41
N GLY A 123 6.81 13.38 4.10
CA GLY A 123 5.69 12.75 4.77
C GLY A 123 6.11 11.53 5.56
N TYR A 124 5.11 10.70 5.86
CA TYR A 124 5.32 9.48 6.60
C TYR A 124 4.24 8.46 6.31
N GLU A 125 4.58 7.21 6.54
CA GLU A 125 3.66 6.09 6.59
C GLU A 125 3.34 5.71 8.03
N ILE A 126 2.15 5.17 8.26
CA ILE A 126 1.84 4.36 9.43
C ILE A 126 1.57 2.94 8.93
N HIS A 127 2.42 1.98 9.31
CA HIS A 127 2.31 0.55 8.98
C HIS A 127 2.21 -0.23 10.28
N ASP A 128 1.09 -0.91 10.50
CA ASP A 128 0.81 -1.71 11.71
C ASP A 128 1.11 -0.92 13.00
N GLY A 129 0.66 0.33 13.04
CA GLY A 129 0.85 1.26 14.17
C GLY A 129 2.24 1.89 14.27
N LYS A 130 3.20 1.50 13.42
CA LYS A 130 4.56 2.05 13.42
C LYS A 130 4.74 3.11 12.34
N ARG A 131 5.38 4.22 12.71
CA ARG A 131 5.66 5.35 11.83
C ARG A 131 6.97 5.19 11.06
N TYR A 132 6.96 5.57 9.79
CA TYR A 132 8.13 5.61 8.91
C TYR A 132 8.15 6.91 8.11
N ALA A 133 9.10 7.80 8.41
CA ALA A 133 9.29 9.05 7.67
C ALA A 133 9.91 8.77 6.29
N TRP A 134 9.59 9.61 5.30
CA TRP A 134 10.15 9.52 3.96
C TRP A 134 10.32 10.91 3.32
N GLU A 135 11.29 11.02 2.40
CA GLU A 135 11.56 12.19 1.55
C GLU A 135 11.77 11.78 0.08
N PRO A 136 11.87 12.74 -0.87
CA PRO A 136 12.05 12.42 -2.29
C PRO A 136 13.29 11.57 -2.54
N GLY A 137 13.12 10.50 -3.34
CA GLY A 137 14.17 9.51 -3.61
C GLY A 137 14.13 8.28 -2.70
N ASP A 138 13.35 8.30 -1.61
CA ASP A 138 13.10 7.12 -0.80
C ASP A 138 12.12 6.15 -1.47
N LEU A 139 12.15 4.90 -1.02
CA LEU A 139 11.20 3.85 -1.38
C LEU A 139 10.59 3.29 -0.10
N ALA A 140 9.30 3.53 0.12
CA ALA A 140 8.54 2.88 1.18
C ALA A 140 7.99 1.54 0.69
N LEU A 141 8.20 0.49 1.48
CA LEU A 141 7.71 -0.87 1.18
C LEU A 141 6.51 -1.17 2.07
N ILE A 142 5.39 -1.51 1.44
CA ILE A 142 4.18 -1.96 2.11
C ILE A 142 4.05 -3.46 1.87
N HIS A 143 4.20 -4.24 2.94
CA HIS A 143 4.08 -5.68 2.88
C HIS A 143 2.63 -6.13 2.72
N GLY A 144 2.42 -7.29 2.11
CA GLY A 144 1.10 -7.90 2.05
C GLY A 144 0.55 -8.16 3.45
N GLY A 145 -0.69 -7.74 3.70
CA GLY A 145 -1.34 -7.86 5.01
C GLY A 145 -1.01 -6.75 6.02
N CYS A 146 -0.17 -5.78 5.66
CA CYS A 146 0.09 -4.60 6.48
C CYS A 146 -1.10 -3.63 6.44
N ALA A 147 -1.61 -3.25 7.61
CA ALA A 147 -2.56 -2.14 7.74
C ALA A 147 -1.79 -0.82 7.60
N HIS A 148 -2.11 -0.05 6.56
CA HIS A 148 -1.32 1.13 6.20
C HIS A 148 -2.14 2.36 5.81
N LYS A 149 -1.57 3.54 6.11
CA LYS A 149 -2.08 4.88 5.77
C LYS A 149 -0.91 5.80 5.39
N HIS A 150 -1.16 6.65 4.39
CA HIS A 150 -0.20 7.60 3.82
C HIS A 150 -0.48 9.02 4.31
N PHE A 151 0.58 9.78 4.62
CA PHE A 151 0.47 11.16 5.09
C PHE A 151 1.47 12.08 4.40
N SER A 152 1.00 13.23 3.92
CA SER A 152 1.85 14.39 3.64
C SER A 152 2.13 15.14 4.94
N ALA A 153 3.35 15.65 5.12
CA ALA A 153 3.75 16.40 6.32
C ALA A 153 4.19 17.84 6.02
N ASP A 154 4.28 18.21 4.74
CA ASP A 154 4.63 19.56 4.34
C ASP A 154 3.35 20.42 4.29
N PRO A 155 3.31 21.58 4.99
CA PRO A 155 2.14 22.47 5.00
C PRO A 155 2.01 23.33 3.74
N ASP A 156 3.09 23.46 2.97
CA ASP A 156 3.19 24.36 1.82
C ASP A 156 3.22 23.59 0.49
N ASN A 157 3.62 22.31 0.50
CA ASN A 157 3.84 21.51 -0.71
C ASN A 157 3.11 20.16 -0.67
N PRO A 158 2.56 19.70 -1.81
CA PRO A 158 1.95 18.39 -1.90
C PRO A 158 3.00 17.28 -1.94
N ALA A 159 2.57 16.08 -1.58
CA ALA A 159 3.40 14.89 -1.74
C ALA A 159 2.96 14.09 -2.97
N ARG A 160 3.93 13.76 -3.84
CA ARG A 160 3.69 12.98 -5.06
C ARG A 160 4.50 11.69 -5.02
N VAL A 161 3.83 10.57 -5.27
CA VAL A 161 4.45 9.24 -5.18
C VAL A 161 4.08 8.37 -6.38
N LEU A 162 5.04 7.55 -6.82
CA LEU A 162 4.82 6.48 -7.79
C LEU A 162 4.58 5.17 -7.04
N ILE A 163 3.40 4.57 -7.21
CA ILE A 163 3.03 3.33 -6.55
C ILE A 163 3.03 2.19 -7.56
N ILE A 164 3.80 1.15 -7.26
CA ILE A 164 3.95 -0.06 -8.07
C ILE A 164 3.44 -1.25 -7.25
N LYS A 165 2.50 -2.01 -7.80
CA LYS A 165 1.86 -3.16 -7.13
C LYS A 165 1.92 -4.38 -8.03
N ALA A 166 2.12 -5.56 -7.44
CA ALA A 166 1.94 -6.84 -8.12
C ALA A 166 0.46 -7.30 -8.15
N LYS A 167 -0.50 -6.37 -7.93
CA LYS A 167 -1.95 -6.66 -7.80
C LYS A 167 -2.50 -7.62 -8.88
N PRO A 168 -2.18 -7.50 -10.19
CA PRO A 168 -2.66 -8.45 -11.19
C PRO A 168 -2.27 -9.91 -10.88
N MET A 169 -1.04 -10.13 -10.41
CA MET A 169 -0.55 -11.45 -10.02
C MET A 169 -1.28 -12.00 -8.79
N TYR A 170 -1.54 -11.16 -7.78
CA TYR A 170 -2.28 -11.56 -6.60
C TYR A 170 -3.73 -11.94 -6.94
N LEU A 171 -4.39 -11.16 -7.79
CA LEU A 171 -5.74 -11.48 -8.28
C LEU A 171 -5.75 -12.79 -9.10
N PHE A 172 -4.73 -13.03 -9.92
CA PHE A 172 -4.56 -14.29 -10.65
C PHE A 172 -4.41 -15.50 -9.70
N LEU A 173 -3.74 -15.32 -8.57
CA LEU A 173 -3.60 -16.33 -7.52
C LEU A 173 -4.82 -16.42 -6.57
N HIS A 174 -5.87 -15.62 -6.82
CA HIS A 174 -7.05 -15.48 -5.96
C HIS A 174 -6.72 -14.98 -4.53
N LEU A 175 -5.66 -14.20 -4.40
CA LEU A 175 -5.32 -13.45 -3.20
C LEU A 175 -5.99 -12.07 -3.29
N ILE A 176 -7.29 -12.05 -2.97
CA ILE A 176 -8.20 -10.93 -3.23
C ILE A 176 -8.62 -10.17 -1.97
N ASP A 177 -8.11 -10.56 -0.80
CA ASP A 177 -8.58 -9.98 0.46
C ASP A 177 -8.03 -8.55 0.62
N GLN A 178 -8.96 -7.63 0.86
CA GLN A 178 -8.72 -6.22 1.11
C GLN A 178 -9.81 -5.68 2.04
N GLU A 179 -9.44 -4.84 2.98
CA GLU A 179 -10.33 -4.18 3.93
C GLU A 179 -9.99 -2.70 4.08
N TYR A 180 -11.01 -1.86 4.20
CA TYR A 180 -10.89 -0.45 4.57
C TYR A 180 -11.16 -0.31 6.07
N ILE A 181 -10.14 0.05 6.84
CA ILE A 181 -10.22 0.23 8.28
C ILE A 181 -10.80 1.62 8.59
N THR A 182 -10.34 2.64 7.87
CA THR A 182 -10.94 3.98 7.87
C THR A 182 -11.20 4.42 6.44
N PRO A 183 -12.28 5.17 6.17
CA PRO A 183 -12.50 5.74 4.84
C PRO A 183 -11.47 6.82 4.52
N TYR A 184 -11.49 7.31 3.29
CA TYR A 184 -10.82 8.56 2.95
C TYR A 184 -11.41 9.73 3.76
N PRO A 185 -10.64 10.82 3.94
CA PRO A 185 -11.20 12.07 4.42
C PRO A 185 -12.33 12.58 3.50
N ASP A 186 -13.32 13.25 4.08
CA ASP A 186 -14.49 13.77 3.36
C ASP A 186 -14.41 15.30 3.14
N GLU A 187 -13.49 15.97 3.82
CA GLU A 187 -13.29 17.42 3.80
C GLU A 187 -11.85 17.77 3.42
N PRO A 188 -11.61 18.92 2.76
CA PRO A 188 -10.27 19.36 2.40
C PRO A 188 -9.48 19.79 3.63
N ILE A 189 -8.17 19.93 3.47
CA ILE A 189 -7.33 20.55 4.50
C ILE A 189 -7.61 22.06 4.54
N ASP A 190 -7.74 22.62 5.74
CA ASP A 190 -7.90 24.07 5.97
C ASP A 190 -6.80 24.86 5.24
N GLY A 191 -7.19 25.83 4.40
CA GLY A 191 -6.27 26.63 3.59
C GLY A 191 -5.87 26.01 2.24
N TRP A 192 -6.30 24.77 1.97
CA TRP A 192 -6.10 24.04 0.71
C TRP A 192 -7.42 23.63 0.06
N GLU A 193 -8.52 24.34 0.34
CA GLU A 193 -9.87 23.98 -0.12
C GLU A 193 -10.03 23.99 -1.65
N ASP A 194 -9.23 24.81 -2.34
CA ASP A 194 -9.20 24.93 -3.79
C ASP A 194 -8.00 24.17 -4.42
N TYR A 195 -7.30 23.33 -3.65
CA TYR A 195 -6.16 22.59 -4.15
C TYR A 195 -6.57 21.54 -5.18
N GLU A 196 -5.88 21.55 -6.32
CA GLU A 196 -5.94 20.50 -7.32
C GLU A 196 -4.52 20.18 -7.80
N PRO A 197 -4.21 18.90 -8.08
CA PRO A 197 -2.95 18.51 -8.68
C PRO A 197 -2.62 19.27 -9.97
N ASP A 198 -1.35 19.63 -10.12
CA ASP A 198 -0.88 20.35 -11.30
C ASP A 198 -0.87 19.51 -12.59
N GLU A 199 -0.82 20.22 -13.73
CA GLU A 199 -0.38 19.62 -14.99
C GLU A 199 1.13 19.29 -14.91
N PHE A 200 1.57 18.23 -15.59
CA PHE A 200 2.94 17.71 -15.50
C PHE A 200 4.00 18.80 -15.59
N GLY A 201 4.82 18.95 -14.55
CA GLY A 201 5.98 19.84 -14.61
C GLY A 201 6.19 20.72 -13.38
N THR A 202 5.17 20.92 -12.55
CA THR A 202 5.19 21.94 -11.49
C THR A 202 5.73 21.40 -10.14
N ALA A 203 5.56 20.11 -9.86
CA ALA A 203 6.18 19.39 -8.73
C ALA A 203 7.44 18.57 -9.11
N THR A 204 8.08 18.83 -10.26
CA THR A 204 9.17 18.00 -10.82
C THR A 204 10.55 18.63 -10.90
N GLU A 205 10.76 19.84 -10.36
CA GLU A 205 12.07 20.04 -9.75
C GLU A 205 12.06 19.16 -8.52
N ILE A 206 12.58 17.93 -8.65
CA ILE A 206 12.96 17.11 -7.51
C ILE A 206 13.99 17.95 -6.77
N ASP A 207 13.52 18.82 -5.89
CA ASP A 207 14.35 19.81 -5.24
C ASP A 207 15.11 19.08 -4.14
N LEU A 208 16.26 18.51 -4.51
CA LEU A 208 17.15 17.80 -3.61
C LEU A 208 17.88 18.77 -2.63
N GLU A 209 17.44 20.04 -2.54
CA GLU A 209 18.06 21.06 -1.69
C GLU A 209 17.79 20.90 -0.18
N PRO A 210 18.65 21.48 0.69
CA PRO A 210 18.73 21.17 2.13
C PRO A 210 17.49 21.50 2.99
N ALA A 211 16.44 22.12 2.44
CA ALA A 211 15.22 22.45 3.17
C ALA A 211 14.44 21.19 3.60
N HIS A 212 14.49 20.11 2.81
CA HIS A 212 13.77 18.86 3.09
C HIS A 212 14.30 18.09 4.32
N ARG A 213 15.61 18.16 4.59
CA ARG A 213 16.22 17.50 5.78
C ARG A 213 15.64 18.01 7.10
N LYS A 214 15.25 19.28 7.17
CA LYS A 214 14.68 19.88 8.38
C LYS A 214 13.23 19.45 8.61
N ALA A 215 12.48 19.18 7.54
CA ALA A 215 11.15 18.58 7.64
C ALA A 215 11.24 17.13 8.14
N LEU A 216 12.19 16.35 7.62
CA LEU A 216 12.45 15.00 8.12
C LEU A 216 12.84 14.95 9.61
N GLU A 217 13.69 15.86 10.08
CA GLU A 217 14.03 15.97 11.51
C GLU A 217 12.77 16.21 12.36
N LYS A 218 11.85 17.08 11.90
CA LYS A 218 10.58 17.36 12.57
C LYS A 218 9.61 16.18 12.53
N VAL A 219 9.58 15.39 11.44
CA VAL A 219 8.76 14.17 11.34
C VAL A 219 9.32 13.06 12.23
N ALA A 220 10.64 12.93 12.31
CA ALA A 220 11.32 11.98 13.20
C ALA A 220 11.05 12.29 14.69
N ASP A 221 11.02 13.58 15.06
CA ASP A 221 10.66 14.02 16.43
C ASP A 221 9.19 13.75 16.80
N LEU A 222 8.33 13.54 15.80
CA LEU A 222 6.91 13.19 15.99
C LEU A 222 6.66 11.67 15.93
N ALA A 223 7.68 10.86 15.66
CA ALA A 223 7.55 9.40 15.68
C ALA A 223 7.67 8.90 17.13
N PRO A 224 6.73 8.07 17.63
CA PRO A 224 6.89 7.47 18.95
C PRO A 224 8.16 6.62 19.00
N GLU A 225 8.89 6.67 20.12
CA GLU A 225 10.02 5.78 20.36
C GLU A 225 9.51 4.33 20.37
N VAL A 226 9.93 3.54 19.38
CA VAL A 226 9.59 2.12 19.31
C VAL A 226 10.59 1.35 20.15
N ASP A 227 10.14 0.82 21.29
CA ASP A 227 10.92 -0.14 22.07
C ASP A 227 11.07 -1.44 21.25
N HIS A 228 12.30 -1.74 20.86
CA HIS A 228 12.63 -2.91 20.05
C HIS A 228 12.75 -4.21 20.87
N ASP A 229 12.56 -4.17 22.19
CA ASP A 229 12.73 -5.32 23.08
C ASP A 229 11.43 -6.12 23.35
N HIS A 230 10.52 -6.20 22.37
CA HIS A 230 9.50 -7.25 22.41
C HIS A 230 10.03 -8.54 21.76
N PRO A 231 10.25 -9.63 22.53
CA PRO A 231 10.77 -10.87 21.97
C PRO A 231 9.70 -11.52 21.09
N HIS A 232 9.95 -11.56 19.79
CA HIS A 232 9.30 -12.49 18.88
C HIS A 232 9.63 -13.92 19.34
N SER A 233 8.73 -14.52 20.12
CA SER A 233 8.86 -15.90 20.57
C SER A 233 8.48 -16.87 19.44
N HIS A 234 9.42 -17.08 18.52
CA HIS A 234 9.40 -18.28 17.69
C HIS A 234 10.02 -19.44 18.47
N HIS A 235 9.20 -20.17 19.21
CA HIS A 235 9.53 -21.53 19.66
C HIS A 235 8.66 -22.54 18.90
N HIS A 236 9.18 -23.02 17.77
CA HIS A 236 8.81 -24.34 17.27
C HIS A 236 9.93 -25.31 17.64
N GLU A 237 9.80 -25.94 18.81
CA GLU A 237 10.54 -27.17 19.09
C GLU A 237 9.90 -28.31 18.28
N TYR A 238 10.62 -28.77 17.25
CA TYR A 238 10.36 -30.06 16.64
C TYR A 238 10.76 -31.15 17.65
N SER A 239 9.78 -31.78 18.31
CA SER A 239 9.99 -33.08 18.94
C SER A 239 9.58 -34.18 17.96
N HIS A 240 10.58 -34.81 17.36
CA HIS A 240 10.42 -36.18 16.86
C HIS A 240 10.58 -37.12 18.06
N ASP A 241 9.54 -37.87 18.38
CA ASP A 241 9.71 -39.11 19.13
C ASP A 241 8.95 -40.25 18.47
N HIS A 242 9.68 -41.35 18.26
CA HIS A 242 9.26 -42.62 17.71
C HIS A 242 9.03 -43.59 18.87
N SER A 243 7.85 -44.19 18.97
CA SER A 243 7.64 -45.54 19.56
C SER A 243 6.21 -46.01 19.23
N HIS A 244 6.03 -47.09 18.45
CA HIS A 244 5.76 -48.48 18.90
C HIS A 244 4.46 -48.58 19.73
N GLU A 245 3.46 -49.45 19.50
CA GLU A 245 3.39 -50.88 19.15
C GLU A 245 2.00 -51.13 18.51
N GLY A 246 1.76 -52.07 17.59
CA GLY A 246 1.71 -53.53 17.82
C GLY A 246 0.30 -53.99 18.20
N GLY A 247 -0.37 -54.77 17.35
CA GLY A 247 -1.66 -55.40 17.66
C GLY A 247 -2.28 -56.16 16.50
N GLU A 248 -1.93 -57.45 16.38
CA GLU A 248 -2.56 -58.45 15.50
C GLU A 248 -4.02 -58.72 15.90
N HIS A 249 -4.93 -58.81 14.92
CA HIS A 249 -5.74 -59.99 14.59
C HIS A 249 -6.68 -59.72 13.40
#